data_AF-A0A2U1PF23-F1
#
_entry.id   AF-A0A2U1PF23-F1
#
_cell.length_a   1.000
_cell.length_b   1.000
_cell.length_c   1.000
_cell.angle_alpha   90.00
_cell.angle_beta   90.00
_cell.angle_gamma   90.00
#
_symmetry.space_group_name_H-M   'P 1'
#
loop_
_entity.id
_entity.type
_entity.pdbx_description
1 polymer ?
#
loop_
_entity_poly.entity_id
_entity_poly.type
_entity_poly.pdbx_seq_one_letter_code
_entity_poly.pdbx_strand_id
1 'polypeptide(L)'
;MTTTCTSLSNNCINYKTTLFASSKPLLTSFSVSYTKTQITKTVNCSLQSHSILNLPTQPPSVSPSFNKKWNLLQKAASIALDTVETNLTPKSLPKTIDPDVQIAGNYAPVPEQPVKHSLPVTGKIPEHIQGVYLRNGANPLFEPNSGHHLFDGDGMIYAVKFEHGLVSYSCRFTETQRLVQERAIGKTIFPKAIGELHGHLGIMRLLLFYVRSFCGLVDRSQGTGVANAGLVYFNNRLLAMSEDDLPYHVRVTPSGDLKTAGRYDFDEQLDTSMIAHPKLDPVTGEMFSLSYDVTRKPYLKYFRFSRDGAKSKDVAIELEKPTVVHDFAITENFVVIPDQQVVFKLAEMIMGGSPVVYDKKKVSRFGILNKYDSDGSGIKWVEVPDCFCFHLWNAWEESETGEVVVIGSCMTPADSIFNECNEKLRSVLSEIRLNLKTGKSTRRAIISSENDVNLEAGMVNKNFLGRKTKYAYLAMAEPWPKVLGFAKVDLFTGETQKFTYGDSKYGGEPLFLPSSKRKEDEDSGSILAFVHDEKTWESELQIVNAKTLELEATVKLPTRVPYGFHGTFVTANDLATQA
;
A
#
# COMPACT_ATOMS: atom_id res chain seq x y z
N MET A 1 -0.78 8.65 -54.14
CA MET A 1 -0.91 8.49 -55.60
C MET A 1 -1.99 7.45 -55.86
N THR A 2 -3.04 7.67 -56.65
CA THR A 2 -3.59 8.94 -57.18
C THR A 2 -5.10 8.74 -57.50
N THR A 3 -5.84 9.84 -57.58
CA THR A 3 -7.28 10.03 -57.87
C THR A 3 -7.87 9.21 -59.03
N THR A 4 -9.16 8.84 -58.91
CA THR A 4 -10.10 8.70 -60.05
C THR A 4 -11.54 9.00 -59.63
N CYS A 5 -12.33 9.62 -60.51
CA CYS A 5 -13.74 10.01 -60.28
C CYS A 5 -14.62 9.72 -61.52
N THR A 6 -15.87 9.29 -61.33
CA THR A 6 -17.11 9.55 -62.14
C THR A 6 -18.26 8.67 -61.55
N SER A 7 -19.47 9.18 -61.25
CA SER A 7 -20.61 9.60 -62.10
C SER A 7 -21.36 8.41 -62.76
N LEU A 8 -22.69 8.36 -62.95
CA LEU A 8 -23.76 9.40 -62.83
C LEU A 8 -25.18 8.72 -62.75
N SER A 9 -26.25 9.52 -62.87
CA SER A 9 -27.71 9.25 -62.85
C SER A 9 -28.34 8.99 -61.48
N ASN A 10 -29.44 9.60 -61.01
CA ASN A 10 -30.57 10.44 -61.50
C ASN A 10 -31.91 9.71 -61.52
N ASN A 11 -32.89 10.22 -60.74
CA ASN A 11 -34.25 10.38 -61.25
C ASN A 11 -35.01 11.53 -60.58
N CYS A 12 -36.02 12.04 -61.30
CA CYS A 12 -36.77 13.29 -61.07
C CYS A 12 -38.25 12.97 -60.75
N ILE A 13 -39.23 13.85 -60.44
CA ILE A 13 -39.41 15.24 -59.94
C ILE A 13 -40.94 15.35 -59.65
N ASN A 14 -41.42 16.15 -58.68
CA ASN A 14 -42.53 17.12 -58.85
C ASN A 14 -42.97 17.85 -57.55
N TYR A 15 -43.55 19.05 -57.74
CA TYR A 15 -44.13 19.94 -56.72
C TYR A 15 -45.33 20.69 -57.33
N LYS A 16 -46.36 21.04 -56.55
CA LYS A 16 -47.35 22.11 -56.89
C LYS A 16 -48.17 22.64 -55.69
N THR A 17 -47.70 23.74 -55.12
CA THR A 17 -48.36 25.06 -54.89
C THR A 17 -49.88 25.23 -54.58
N THR A 18 -50.17 25.82 -53.40
CA THR A 18 -51.05 27.02 -53.09
C THR A 18 -52.50 27.14 -53.63
N LEU A 19 -53.52 27.72 -52.96
CA LEU A 19 -53.72 28.48 -51.69
C LEU A 19 -55.25 28.35 -51.28
N PHE A 20 -56.06 29.19 -50.59
CA PHE A 20 -56.05 30.56 -50.00
C PHE A 20 -57.25 30.73 -49.01
N ALA A 21 -57.13 31.58 -47.96
CA ALA A 21 -58.21 32.30 -47.22
C ALA A 21 -59.33 31.48 -46.47
N SER A 22 -60.07 31.99 -45.45
CA SER A 22 -59.88 33.08 -44.46
C SER A 22 -60.96 33.00 -43.35
N SER A 23 -60.61 33.17 -42.07
CA SER A 23 -61.45 33.81 -41.01
C SER A 23 -60.79 33.85 -39.61
N LYS A 24 -61.23 34.82 -38.79
CA LYS A 24 -60.96 35.10 -37.36
C LYS A 24 -62.15 35.96 -36.85
N PRO A 25 -62.43 36.16 -35.54
CA PRO A 25 -61.55 36.07 -34.34
C PRO A 25 -61.97 34.88 -33.42
N LEU A 26 -61.76 34.78 -32.10
CA LEU A 26 -61.31 35.69 -31.03
C LEU A 26 -60.54 34.94 -29.91
N LEU A 27 -60.24 35.61 -28.80
CA LEU A 27 -59.47 35.14 -27.64
C LEU A 27 -60.25 34.22 -26.68
N THR A 28 -59.57 33.21 -26.16
CA THR A 28 -59.46 32.93 -24.71
C THR A 28 -58.08 32.35 -24.43
N SER A 29 -57.50 32.61 -23.26
CA SER A 29 -56.06 32.41 -23.01
C SER A 29 -55.77 31.35 -21.94
N PHE A 30 -55.14 30.24 -22.34
CA PHE A 30 -54.46 29.32 -21.42
C PHE A 30 -53.13 28.86 -22.04
N SER A 31 -52.02 29.35 -21.49
CA SER A 31 -50.66 29.01 -21.91
C SER A 31 -50.01 28.07 -20.89
N VAL A 32 -50.01 26.76 -21.17
CA VAL A 32 -49.19 25.80 -20.42
C VAL A 32 -47.82 25.69 -21.09
N SER A 33 -46.78 26.19 -20.41
CA SER A 33 -45.41 26.13 -20.91
C SER A 33 -44.77 24.78 -20.60
N TYR A 34 -44.45 23.99 -21.63
CA TYR A 34 -43.62 22.79 -21.49
C TYR A 34 -42.14 23.17 -21.56
N THR A 35 -41.53 23.45 -20.41
CA THR A 35 -40.09 23.72 -20.32
C THR A 35 -39.32 22.40 -20.45
N LYS A 36 -38.50 22.26 -21.50
CA LYS A 36 -37.73 21.05 -21.79
C LYS A 36 -36.42 21.02 -20.98
N THR A 37 -36.52 20.70 -19.69
CA THR A 37 -35.38 20.68 -18.76
C THR A 37 -34.30 19.68 -19.20
N GLN A 38 -33.15 20.17 -19.68
CA GLN A 38 -31.96 19.35 -19.82
C GLN A 38 -31.39 19.06 -18.42
N ILE A 39 -31.45 17.80 -17.98
CA ILE A 39 -30.78 17.35 -16.76
C ILE A 39 -29.31 17.12 -17.10
N THR A 40 -28.49 18.15 -16.99
CA THR A 40 -27.03 18.02 -16.90
C THR A 40 -26.69 17.30 -15.59
N LYS A 41 -26.36 16.00 -15.68
CA LYS A 41 -25.76 15.25 -14.56
C LYS A 41 -24.32 15.72 -14.34
N THR A 42 -24.16 16.84 -13.63
CA THR A 42 -22.87 17.25 -13.06
C THR A 42 -22.48 16.21 -12.02
N VAL A 43 -21.48 15.38 -12.32
CA VAL A 43 -20.90 14.44 -11.35
C VAL A 43 -19.96 15.25 -10.46
N ASN A 44 -20.38 15.50 -9.21
CA ASN A 44 -19.54 16.19 -8.24
C ASN A 44 -18.31 15.33 -7.91
N CYS A 45 -17.11 15.87 -8.12
CA CYS A 45 -15.88 15.28 -7.61
C CYS A 45 -15.85 15.42 -6.09
N SER A 46 -15.61 14.32 -5.36
CA SER A 46 -15.79 14.21 -3.91
C SER A 46 -14.63 14.79 -3.08
N LEU A 47 -14.17 15.99 -3.43
CA LEU A 47 -13.14 16.76 -2.71
C LEU A 47 -13.73 17.81 -1.74
N GLN A 48 -15.01 17.72 -1.39
CA GLN A 48 -15.66 18.57 -0.38
C GLN A 48 -15.83 17.84 0.97
N SER A 49 -14.74 17.28 1.50
CA SER A 49 -14.61 17.02 2.93
C SER A 49 -14.08 18.27 3.62
N HIS A 50 -14.72 18.73 4.69
CA HIS A 50 -14.20 19.85 5.48
C HIS A 50 -12.82 19.50 6.07
N SER A 51 -11.82 20.37 5.85
CA SER A 51 -10.54 20.24 6.55
C SER A 51 -10.76 20.48 8.05
N ILE A 52 -10.41 19.47 8.85
CA ILE A 52 -10.24 19.59 10.30
C ILE A 52 -8.78 19.27 10.60
N LEU A 53 -7.87 20.09 10.06
CA LEU A 53 -6.48 20.16 10.48
C LEU A 53 -6.39 20.80 11.87
N ASN A 54 -6.85 20.04 12.87
CA ASN A 54 -6.50 20.21 14.27
C ASN A 54 -5.91 18.88 14.72
N LEU A 55 -4.59 18.73 14.53
CA LEU A 55 -3.88 17.53 14.97
C LEU A 55 -4.04 17.36 16.49
N PRO A 56 -4.45 16.18 16.97
CA PRO A 56 -4.74 15.98 18.38
C PRO A 56 -3.46 16.07 19.22
N THR A 57 -3.37 17.12 20.04
CA THR A 57 -2.21 17.40 20.88
C THR A 57 -2.01 16.30 21.92
N GLN A 58 -1.02 15.43 21.70
CA GLN A 58 -0.69 14.38 22.65
C GLN A 58 -0.04 14.95 23.91
N PRO A 59 -0.44 14.51 25.12
CA PRO A 59 0.42 14.62 26.28
C PRO A 59 1.65 13.70 26.06
N PRO A 60 2.87 14.09 26.52
CA PRO A 60 4.07 13.32 26.27
C PRO A 60 3.98 11.92 26.94
N SER A 61 3.96 10.87 26.12
CA SER A 61 4.11 9.50 26.61
C SER A 61 5.50 9.30 27.21
N VAL A 62 5.61 8.47 28.25
CA VAL A 62 6.88 8.25 28.97
C VAL A 62 7.79 7.31 28.17
N SER A 63 8.39 7.86 27.11
CA SER A 63 9.35 7.20 26.22
C SER A 63 10.74 7.08 26.88
N PRO A 64 11.59 6.11 26.47
CA PRO A 64 12.99 6.08 26.91
C PRO A 64 13.71 7.38 26.55
N SER A 65 14.45 7.95 27.51
CA SER A 65 14.77 9.37 27.45
C SER A 65 15.94 9.70 26.52
N PHE A 66 15.64 10.10 25.28
CA PHE A 66 16.59 10.82 24.40
C PHE A 66 16.81 12.26 24.90
N ASN A 67 17.30 12.40 26.14
CA ASN A 67 17.36 13.66 26.88
C ASN A 67 18.60 14.50 26.50
N LYS A 68 18.86 14.62 25.19
CA LYS A 68 20.07 15.22 24.62
C LYS A 68 20.02 16.75 24.72
N LYS A 69 20.23 17.29 25.92
CA LYS A 69 20.33 18.74 26.18
C LYS A 69 21.46 19.37 25.36
N TRP A 70 21.10 19.93 24.20
CA TRP A 70 22.01 20.64 23.31
C TRP A 70 22.79 21.74 24.04
N ASN A 71 24.08 21.86 23.74
CA ASN A 71 24.91 22.96 24.21
C ASN A 71 24.55 24.30 23.51
N LEU A 72 25.15 25.42 23.93
CA LEU A 72 24.82 26.75 23.40
C LEU A 72 25.10 26.88 21.89
N LEU A 73 26.20 26.30 21.40
CA LEU A 73 26.54 26.30 19.96
C LEU A 73 25.54 25.48 19.16
N GLN A 74 25.12 24.32 19.67
CA GLN A 74 24.11 23.48 19.04
C GLN A 74 22.72 24.15 19.00
N LYS A 75 22.32 24.86 20.08
CA LYS A 75 21.09 25.65 20.07
C LYS A 75 21.12 26.77 19.04
N ALA A 76 22.24 27.51 18.97
CA ALA A 76 22.43 28.55 17.94
C ALA A 76 22.42 27.95 16.52
N ALA A 77 23.07 26.81 16.31
CA ALA A 77 23.08 26.10 15.04
C ALA A 77 21.68 25.62 14.62
N SER A 78 20.87 25.07 15.54
CA SER A 78 19.48 24.71 15.24
C SER A 78 18.69 25.94 14.82
N ILE A 79 18.69 27.02 15.61
CA ILE A 79 17.94 28.25 15.30
C ILE A 79 18.33 28.81 13.92
N ALA A 80 19.62 28.80 13.58
CA ALA A 80 20.10 29.22 12.26
C ALA A 80 19.61 28.30 11.13
N LEU A 81 19.76 26.98 11.27
CA LEU A 81 19.36 26.00 10.26
C LEU A 81 17.83 25.94 10.08
N ASP A 82 17.08 26.10 11.16
CA ASP A 82 15.62 26.18 11.18
C ASP A 82 15.15 27.46 10.46
N THR A 83 15.83 28.58 10.65
CA THR A 83 15.57 29.83 9.91
C THR A 83 15.82 29.65 8.41
N VAL A 84 16.86 28.91 8.00
CA VAL A 84 17.09 28.58 6.58
C VAL A 84 15.98 27.66 6.05
N GLU A 85 15.57 26.64 6.80
CA GLU A 85 14.52 25.70 6.39
C GLU A 85 13.17 26.38 6.16
N THR A 86 12.74 27.30 7.03
CA THR A 86 11.50 28.07 6.83
C THR A 86 11.51 28.87 5.52
N ASN A 87 12.66 29.39 5.11
CA ASN A 87 12.82 30.07 3.82
C ASN A 87 12.89 29.11 2.62
N LEU A 88 12.99 27.80 2.87
CA LEU A 88 12.96 26.71 1.89
C LEU A 88 11.64 25.91 1.92
N THR A 89 10.56 26.45 2.50
CA THR A 89 9.22 25.86 2.37
C THR A 89 8.53 26.40 1.09
N PRO A 90 8.04 25.54 0.18
CA PRO A 90 7.44 25.98 -1.08
C PRO A 90 6.05 26.59 -0.85
N LYS A 91 5.65 27.53 -1.70
CA LYS A 91 4.36 28.25 -1.59
C LYS A 91 3.15 27.50 -2.19
N SER A 92 3.40 26.36 -2.83
CA SER A 92 2.40 25.51 -3.47
C SER A 92 3.03 24.12 -3.66
N LEU A 93 2.22 23.08 -3.56
CA LEU A 93 2.62 21.68 -3.67
C LEU A 93 1.70 20.96 -4.68
N PRO A 94 2.20 20.01 -5.48
CA PRO A 94 1.34 19.10 -6.23
C PRO A 94 0.65 18.12 -5.27
N LYS A 95 -0.55 17.65 -5.63
CA LYS A 95 -1.47 16.93 -4.73
C LYS A 95 -0.94 15.60 -4.21
N THR A 96 0.05 15.01 -4.88
CA THR A 96 0.76 13.81 -4.42
C THR A 96 1.61 14.06 -3.18
N ILE A 97 2.02 15.29 -2.91
CA ILE A 97 2.84 15.66 -1.75
C ILE A 97 2.26 16.83 -0.95
N ASP A 98 1.02 17.25 -1.21
CA ASP A 98 0.35 18.30 -0.47
C ASP A 98 -0.31 17.71 0.80
N PRO A 99 0.09 18.10 2.03
CA PRO A 99 -0.52 17.59 3.27
C PRO A 99 -2.04 17.80 3.31
N ASP A 100 -2.54 18.93 2.80
CA ASP A 100 -3.97 19.26 2.76
C ASP A 100 -4.79 18.28 1.91
N VAL A 101 -4.13 17.46 1.08
CA VAL A 101 -4.71 16.34 0.33
C VAL A 101 -4.31 14.99 0.94
N GLN A 102 -3.04 14.79 1.25
CA GLN A 102 -2.46 13.49 1.59
C GLN A 102 -2.83 12.99 3.01
N ILE A 103 -3.10 13.89 3.96
CA ILE A 103 -3.62 13.55 5.29
C ILE A 103 -5.09 13.99 5.48
N ALA A 104 -5.83 14.20 4.39
CA ALA A 104 -7.22 14.62 4.42
C ALA A 104 -8.19 13.52 4.87
N GLY A 105 -9.28 13.91 5.54
CA GLY A 105 -10.33 12.97 5.95
C GLY A 105 -9.80 11.90 6.91
N ASN A 106 -10.13 10.63 6.66
CA ASN A 106 -9.64 9.52 7.50
C ASN A 106 -8.19 9.08 7.18
N TYR A 107 -7.43 9.80 6.33
CA TYR A 107 -5.96 9.72 6.30
C TYR A 107 -5.30 10.56 7.40
N ALA A 108 -6.03 11.48 8.05
CA ALA A 108 -5.49 12.25 9.17
C ALA A 108 -5.05 11.32 10.31
N PRO A 109 -3.92 11.59 10.99
CA PRO A 109 -3.45 10.75 12.09
C PRO A 109 -4.39 10.78 13.30
N VAL A 110 -4.27 9.77 14.16
CA VAL A 110 -4.94 9.67 15.47
C VAL A 110 -3.90 9.56 16.59
N PRO A 111 -4.25 9.86 17.86
CA PRO A 111 -3.32 9.66 18.96
C PRO A 111 -3.24 8.18 19.35
N GLU A 112 -2.19 7.79 20.07
CA GLU A 112 -2.11 6.46 20.68
C GLU A 112 -3.31 6.18 21.58
N GLN A 113 -3.70 4.90 21.69
CA GLN A 113 -4.71 4.44 22.63
C GLN A 113 -4.15 3.28 23.47
N PRO A 114 -4.11 3.42 24.82
CA PRO A 114 -3.83 2.29 25.70
C PRO A 114 -4.94 1.24 25.59
N VAL A 115 -4.67 0.03 26.08
CA VAL A 115 -5.60 -1.10 25.95
C VAL A 115 -6.99 -0.76 26.51
N LYS A 116 -8.00 -0.90 25.65
CA LYS A 116 -9.40 -0.91 26.05
C LYS A 116 -9.97 -2.32 25.85
N HIS A 117 -10.31 -2.97 26.96
CA HIS A 117 -10.94 -4.28 26.99
C HIS A 117 -12.46 -4.20 26.79
N SER A 118 -13.08 -5.37 26.56
CA SER A 118 -14.54 -5.55 26.50
C SER A 118 -15.23 -4.62 25.51
N LEU A 119 -14.71 -4.57 24.28
CA LEU A 119 -15.33 -3.80 23.20
C LEU A 119 -16.74 -4.33 22.86
N PRO A 120 -17.69 -3.47 22.48
CA PRO A 120 -19.01 -3.92 22.04
C PRO A 120 -18.92 -4.74 20.74
N VAL A 121 -19.64 -5.86 20.70
CA VAL A 121 -19.70 -6.76 19.54
C VAL A 121 -21.17 -6.99 19.16
N THR A 122 -21.46 -6.87 17.86
CA THR A 122 -22.72 -7.29 17.24
C THR A 122 -22.46 -8.57 16.44
N GLY A 123 -23.39 -9.53 16.45
CA GLY A 123 -23.20 -10.84 15.80
C GLY A 123 -22.46 -11.85 16.70
N LYS A 124 -21.84 -12.88 16.10
CA LYS A 124 -21.03 -13.88 16.82
C LYS A 124 -19.65 -14.02 16.18
N ILE A 125 -18.60 -13.74 16.96
CA ILE A 125 -17.21 -13.97 16.54
C ILE A 125 -16.99 -15.48 16.35
N PRO A 126 -16.49 -15.94 15.19
CA PRO A 126 -16.16 -17.35 14.97
C PRO A 126 -15.10 -17.85 15.96
N GLU A 127 -15.32 -19.03 16.52
CA GLU A 127 -14.52 -19.58 17.63
C GLU A 127 -13.04 -19.83 17.26
N HIS A 128 -12.72 -19.95 15.96
CA HIS A 128 -11.35 -20.12 15.48
C HIS A 128 -10.49 -18.84 15.56
N ILE A 129 -11.10 -17.67 15.75
CA ILE A 129 -10.39 -16.38 15.82
C ILE A 129 -9.83 -16.19 17.24
N GLN A 130 -8.64 -16.76 17.50
CA GLN A 130 -7.91 -16.63 18.76
C GLN A 130 -6.48 -16.14 18.49
N GLY A 131 -6.15 -14.94 18.99
CA GLY A 131 -4.90 -14.25 18.65
C GLY A 131 -5.10 -12.74 18.51
N VAL A 132 -4.31 -12.10 17.67
CA VAL A 132 -4.34 -10.65 17.48
C VAL A 132 -4.28 -10.31 15.99
N TYR A 133 -5.25 -9.53 15.51
CA TYR A 133 -5.12 -8.82 14.23
C TYR A 133 -4.32 -7.54 14.46
N LEU A 134 -3.26 -7.34 13.68
CA LEU A 134 -2.50 -6.09 13.64
C LEU A 134 -2.45 -5.54 12.23
N ARG A 135 -2.66 -4.23 12.06
CA ARG A 135 -2.45 -3.51 10.80
C ARG A 135 -1.51 -2.33 11.03
N ASN A 136 -0.54 -2.13 10.13
CA ASN A 136 0.34 -0.96 10.15
C ASN A 136 -0.28 0.22 9.36
N GLY A 137 0.42 1.34 9.32
CA GLY A 137 0.08 2.48 8.47
C GLY A 137 0.82 3.75 8.87
N ALA A 138 0.89 4.70 7.94
CA ALA A 138 1.40 6.04 8.19
C ALA A 138 0.45 6.83 9.10
N ASN A 139 1.00 7.47 10.13
CA ASN A 139 0.25 8.28 11.10
C ASN A 139 1.19 9.38 11.65
N PRO A 140 1.52 10.44 10.88
CA PRO A 140 2.55 11.40 11.26
C PRO A 140 2.29 12.01 12.64
N LEU A 141 3.27 11.93 13.55
CA LEU A 141 3.12 12.43 14.93
C LEU A 141 3.10 13.97 15.00
N PHE A 142 3.85 14.61 14.10
CA PHE A 142 3.97 16.06 13.98
C PHE A 142 3.49 16.53 12.61
N GLU A 143 3.00 17.76 12.55
CA GLU A 143 2.53 18.38 11.32
C GLU A 143 3.65 18.45 10.26
N PRO A 144 3.40 18.02 9.01
CA PRO A 144 4.34 18.21 7.93
C PRO A 144 4.43 19.68 7.52
N ASN A 145 5.53 20.35 7.86
CA ASN A 145 5.78 21.78 7.55
C ASN A 145 6.17 22.05 6.07
N SER A 146 5.95 21.06 5.19
CA SER A 146 6.47 20.97 3.82
C SER A 146 5.79 19.77 3.13
N GLY A 147 6.26 19.39 1.94
CA GLY A 147 5.71 18.27 1.18
C GLY A 147 5.71 16.93 1.93
N HIS A 148 4.63 16.17 1.77
CA HIS A 148 4.36 14.92 2.47
C HIS A 148 3.46 14.03 1.62
N HIS A 149 3.95 12.87 1.17
CA HIS A 149 3.13 11.82 0.57
C HIS A 149 2.55 10.93 1.69
N LEU A 150 1.43 10.25 1.42
CA LEU A 150 0.80 9.27 2.32
C LEU A 150 1.79 8.27 2.95
N PHE A 151 2.82 7.85 2.22
CA PHE A 151 3.83 6.87 2.69
C PHE A 151 4.92 7.45 3.61
N ASP A 152 4.99 8.78 3.78
CA ASP A 152 6.04 9.45 4.57
C ASP A 152 5.72 9.60 6.07
N GLY A 153 4.55 9.13 6.52
CA GLY A 153 4.10 9.26 7.91
C GLY A 153 4.65 8.17 8.82
N ASP A 154 4.89 8.51 10.08
CA ASP A 154 5.49 7.61 11.07
C ASP A 154 4.60 6.38 11.33
N GLY A 155 5.19 5.20 11.49
CA GLY A 155 4.45 3.95 11.60
C GLY A 155 3.67 3.81 12.91
N MET A 156 2.36 3.62 12.81
CA MET A 156 1.50 3.28 13.95
C MET A 156 0.74 1.98 13.68
N ILE A 157 0.83 1.06 14.65
CA ILE A 157 0.20 -0.25 14.60
C ILE A 157 -1.11 -0.23 15.38
N TYR A 158 -2.16 -0.77 14.75
CA TYR A 158 -3.50 -0.91 15.29
C TYR A 158 -3.73 -2.38 15.62
N ALA A 159 -3.97 -2.71 16.89
CA ALA A 159 -4.13 -4.07 17.36
C ALA A 159 -5.56 -4.34 17.84
N VAL A 160 -6.14 -5.46 17.41
CA VAL A 160 -7.37 -6.03 17.98
C VAL A 160 -7.09 -7.46 18.41
N LYS A 161 -7.05 -7.68 19.73
CA LYS A 161 -6.84 -8.99 20.37
C LYS A 161 -8.20 -9.68 20.57
N PHE A 162 -8.26 -10.96 20.23
CA PHE A 162 -9.37 -11.87 20.42
C PHE A 162 -8.96 -12.99 21.37
N GLU A 163 -9.72 -13.16 22.46
CA GLU A 163 -9.46 -14.19 23.47
C GLU A 163 -10.79 -14.70 24.05
N HIS A 164 -11.16 -15.94 23.72
CA HIS A 164 -12.39 -16.60 24.17
C HIS A 164 -13.68 -15.79 23.91
N GLY A 165 -13.71 -15.02 22.82
CA GLY A 165 -14.82 -14.14 22.46
C GLY A 165 -14.80 -12.75 23.11
N LEU A 166 -13.88 -12.50 24.06
CA LEU A 166 -13.55 -11.16 24.50
C LEU A 166 -12.68 -10.46 23.45
N VAL A 167 -12.87 -9.15 23.29
CA VAL A 167 -12.10 -8.32 22.36
C VAL A 167 -11.53 -7.10 23.06
N SER A 168 -10.27 -6.78 22.76
CA SER A 168 -9.61 -5.54 23.23
C SER A 168 -8.82 -4.86 22.11
N TYR A 169 -8.79 -3.53 22.13
CA TYR A 169 -8.08 -2.70 21.15
C TYR A 169 -6.98 -1.86 21.80
N SER A 170 -5.89 -1.65 21.06
CA SER A 170 -4.86 -0.63 21.34
C SER A 170 -4.30 -0.09 20.03
N CYS A 171 -3.68 1.09 20.08
CA CYS A 171 -2.81 1.54 18.98
C CYS A 171 -1.59 2.29 19.53
N ARG A 172 -0.41 2.00 18.95
CA ARG A 172 0.89 2.53 19.38
C ARG A 172 1.78 2.82 18.20
N PHE A 173 2.63 3.82 18.35
CA PHE A 173 3.73 4.05 17.44
C PHE A 173 4.76 2.91 17.52
N THR A 174 5.36 2.61 16.37
CA THR A 174 6.69 1.99 16.35
C THR A 174 7.70 3.04 16.78
N GLU A 175 8.45 2.78 17.85
CA GLU A 175 9.45 3.71 18.41
C GLU A 175 10.71 3.72 17.53
N THR A 176 10.60 4.27 16.32
CA THR A 176 11.73 4.36 15.39
C THR A 176 12.77 5.35 15.87
N GLN A 177 14.02 5.17 15.45
CA GLN A 177 15.12 6.07 15.82
C GLN A 177 14.91 7.48 15.25
N ARG A 178 14.15 7.60 14.15
CA ARG A 178 13.54 8.84 13.67
C ARG A 178 12.57 9.43 14.70
N LEU A 179 11.52 8.69 15.04
CA LEU A 179 10.39 9.18 15.84
C LEU A 179 10.81 9.57 17.27
N VAL A 180 11.68 8.77 17.91
CA VAL A 180 12.21 9.07 19.25
C VAL A 180 12.97 10.40 19.27
N GLN A 181 13.68 10.74 18.18
CA GLN A 181 14.37 12.02 18.05
C GLN A 181 13.42 13.18 17.70
N GLU A 182 12.49 12.99 16.76
CA GLU A 182 11.46 13.99 16.44
C GLU A 182 10.60 14.33 17.68
N ARG A 183 10.24 13.33 18.50
CA ARG A 183 9.51 13.52 19.76
C ARG A 183 10.33 14.25 20.83
N ALA A 184 11.63 13.99 20.91
CA ALA A 184 12.53 14.68 21.87
C ALA A 184 12.84 16.14 21.48
N ILE A 185 12.77 16.47 20.17
CA ILE A 185 12.97 17.82 19.64
C ILE A 185 11.64 18.60 19.59
N GLY A 186 10.51 17.89 19.48
CA GLY A 186 9.16 18.46 19.47
C GLY A 186 8.65 18.91 18.09
N LYS A 187 9.25 18.41 17.00
CA LYS A 187 8.89 18.72 15.61
C LYS A 187 9.47 17.71 14.61
N THR A 188 9.01 17.78 13.36
CA THR A 188 9.67 17.17 12.20
C THR A 188 11.09 17.72 12.00
N ILE A 189 12.03 16.86 11.62
CA ILE A 189 13.43 17.21 11.31
C ILE A 189 14.13 16.21 10.35
N PHE A 190 13.63 14.98 10.22
CA PHE A 190 14.11 14.02 9.22
C PHE A 190 13.34 14.21 7.91
N PRO A 191 14.01 14.26 6.75
CA PRO A 191 13.35 14.52 5.47
C PRO A 191 12.28 13.47 5.17
N LYS A 192 11.27 13.87 4.38
CA LYS A 192 10.25 12.98 3.82
C LYS A 192 10.72 12.42 2.48
N ALA A 193 10.77 11.10 2.36
CA ALA A 193 11.44 10.38 1.27
C ALA A 193 10.78 10.62 -0.10
N ILE A 194 9.45 10.71 -0.13
CA ILE A 194 8.70 11.11 -1.32
C ILE A 194 8.35 12.60 -1.22
N GLY A 195 7.83 13.05 -0.09
CA GLY A 195 7.30 14.40 0.12
C GLY A 195 8.30 15.55 -0.12
N GLU A 196 9.58 15.37 0.23
CA GLU A 196 10.56 16.47 0.20
C GLU A 196 11.75 16.24 -0.75
N LEU A 197 12.13 15.00 -1.06
CA LEU A 197 13.33 14.69 -1.85
C LEU A 197 13.15 14.87 -3.37
N HIS A 198 12.46 15.94 -3.78
CA HIS A 198 12.19 16.28 -5.18
C HIS A 198 12.97 17.53 -5.64
N GLY A 199 13.59 17.44 -6.82
CA GLY A 199 14.30 18.54 -7.46
C GLY A 199 15.42 19.18 -6.62
N HIS A 200 15.76 20.43 -6.96
CA HIS A 200 16.77 21.21 -6.23
C HIS A 200 16.42 21.39 -4.75
N LEU A 201 15.13 21.46 -4.42
CA LEU A 201 14.68 21.67 -3.04
C LEU A 201 14.97 20.44 -2.18
N GLY A 202 14.75 19.24 -2.71
CA GLY A 202 15.15 17.99 -2.08
C GLY A 202 16.65 17.88 -1.84
N ILE A 203 17.48 18.36 -2.77
CA ILE A 203 18.94 18.44 -2.57
C ILE A 203 19.27 19.37 -1.39
N MET A 204 18.59 20.52 -1.27
CA MET A 204 18.80 21.45 -0.14
C MET A 204 18.27 20.91 1.20
N ARG A 205 17.11 20.24 1.22
CA ARG A 205 16.57 19.55 2.41
C ARG A 205 17.53 18.45 2.89
N LEU A 206 18.05 17.64 1.97
CA LEU A 206 19.04 16.61 2.26
C LEU A 206 20.37 17.19 2.78
N LEU A 207 20.84 18.29 2.19
CA LEU A 207 22.03 19.01 2.67
C LEU A 207 21.82 19.57 4.08
N LEU A 208 20.67 20.20 4.37
CA LEU A 208 20.32 20.68 5.71
C LEU A 208 20.29 19.53 6.73
N PHE A 209 19.72 18.38 6.38
CA PHE A 209 19.73 17.19 7.23
C PHE A 209 21.15 16.69 7.54
N TYR A 210 22.03 16.63 6.54
CA TYR A 210 23.45 16.29 6.76
C TYR A 210 24.18 17.31 7.63
N VAL A 211 23.92 18.61 7.47
CA VAL A 211 24.52 19.66 8.33
C VAL A 211 23.98 19.58 9.77
N ARG A 212 22.68 19.38 9.97
CA ARG A 212 22.08 19.12 11.30
C ARG A 212 22.73 17.90 11.98
N SER A 213 22.98 16.84 11.22
CA SER A 213 23.67 15.65 11.69
C SER A 213 25.14 15.92 12.05
N PHE A 214 25.87 16.68 11.22
CA PHE A 214 27.25 17.09 11.51
C PHE A 214 27.37 17.98 12.77
N CYS A 215 26.39 18.86 13.00
CA CYS A 215 26.27 19.63 14.25
C CYS A 215 25.83 18.77 15.47
N GLY A 216 25.56 17.47 15.27
CA GLY A 216 25.13 16.54 16.31
C GLY A 216 23.71 16.79 16.83
N LEU A 217 22.89 17.54 16.09
CA LEU A 217 21.49 17.83 16.44
C LEU A 217 20.60 16.60 16.26
N VAL A 218 20.87 15.82 15.20
CA VAL A 218 20.23 14.53 14.89
C VAL A 218 21.28 13.45 14.68
N ASP A 219 20.94 12.21 15.00
CA ASP A 219 21.71 11.01 14.71
C ASP A 219 21.01 10.19 13.61
N ARG A 220 21.80 9.69 12.66
CA ARG A 220 21.38 8.84 11.52
C ARG A 220 22.12 7.49 11.49
N SER A 221 23.02 7.26 12.44
CA SER A 221 23.79 6.00 12.54
C SER A 221 22.90 4.81 12.89
N GLN A 222 21.76 5.07 13.53
CA GLN A 222 20.80 4.06 13.99
C GLN A 222 19.61 3.85 13.03
N GLY A 223 19.73 4.27 11.77
CA GLY A 223 18.64 4.26 10.79
C GLY A 223 17.79 5.53 10.81
N THR A 224 16.91 5.66 9.82
CA THR A 224 16.04 6.83 9.59
C THR A 224 14.60 6.46 9.23
N GLY A 225 14.27 5.17 9.23
CA GLY A 225 13.01 4.65 8.70
C GLY A 225 11.78 5.02 9.52
N VAL A 226 10.63 4.88 8.85
CA VAL A 226 9.30 5.14 9.42
C VAL A 226 8.59 3.88 9.94
N ALA A 227 9.04 2.69 9.52
CA ALA A 227 8.51 1.39 9.96
C ALA A 227 6.98 1.24 9.82
N ASN A 228 6.41 1.84 8.77
CA ASN A 228 4.97 1.93 8.53
C ASN A 228 4.43 0.90 7.51
N ALA A 229 5.31 0.28 6.72
CA ALA A 229 4.96 -0.30 5.42
C ALA A 229 4.29 -1.68 5.50
N GLY A 230 4.34 -2.35 6.65
CA GLY A 230 3.70 -3.65 6.84
C GLY A 230 4.10 -4.34 8.14
N LEU A 231 3.63 -5.57 8.30
CA LEU A 231 3.91 -6.43 9.46
C LEU A 231 4.10 -7.89 9.03
N VAL A 232 5.18 -8.50 9.47
CA VAL A 232 5.39 -9.96 9.38
C VAL A 232 5.60 -10.55 10.78
N TYR A 233 5.13 -11.78 11.00
CA TYR A 233 5.48 -12.54 12.20
C TYR A 233 6.45 -13.65 11.81
N PHE A 234 7.65 -13.65 12.39
CA PHE A 234 8.74 -14.54 12.03
C PHE A 234 9.68 -14.78 13.21
N ASN A 235 10.19 -16.01 13.35
CA ASN A 235 11.07 -16.44 14.44
C ASN A 235 10.65 -15.91 15.83
N ASN A 236 9.37 -16.11 16.19
CA ASN A 236 8.75 -15.65 17.43
C ASN A 236 8.73 -14.11 17.66
N ARG A 237 8.90 -13.30 16.61
CA ARG A 237 8.88 -11.83 16.65
C ARG A 237 7.84 -11.26 15.69
N LEU A 238 7.10 -10.23 16.11
CA LEU A 238 6.38 -9.36 15.19
C LEU A 238 7.34 -8.25 14.72
N LEU A 239 7.48 -8.10 13.41
CA LEU A 239 8.40 -7.17 12.78
C LEU A 239 7.62 -6.10 12.00
N ALA A 240 7.77 -4.84 12.41
CA ALA A 240 7.26 -3.68 11.70
C ALA A 240 8.23 -3.29 10.58
N MET A 241 7.75 -3.30 9.34
CA MET A 241 8.59 -3.18 8.15
C MET A 241 8.80 -1.72 7.73
N SER A 242 10.02 -1.36 7.32
CA SER A 242 10.38 -0.11 6.66
C SER A 242 11.13 -0.43 5.38
N GLU A 243 10.74 0.17 4.25
CA GLU A 243 11.38 -0.07 2.94
C GLU A 243 12.85 0.39 2.89
N ASP A 244 13.18 1.37 3.74
CA ASP A 244 14.42 2.16 3.75
C ASP A 244 15.34 1.85 4.95
N ASP A 245 14.96 0.92 5.83
CA ASP A 245 15.64 0.65 7.10
C ASP A 245 15.58 -0.84 7.48
N LEU A 246 16.17 -1.21 8.60
CA LEU A 246 15.92 -2.50 9.26
C LEU A 246 14.48 -2.56 9.82
N PRO A 247 13.87 -3.75 9.89
CA PRO A 247 12.59 -3.91 10.58
C PRO A 247 12.72 -3.60 12.09
N TYR A 248 11.62 -3.22 12.72
CA TYR A 248 11.56 -2.99 14.16
C TYR A 248 10.79 -4.11 14.84
N HIS A 249 11.40 -4.77 15.82
CA HIS A 249 10.74 -5.77 16.64
C HIS A 249 9.76 -5.09 17.60
N VAL A 250 8.48 -5.44 17.48
CA VAL A 250 7.39 -5.00 18.36
C VAL A 250 6.87 -6.23 19.11
N ARG A 251 6.68 -6.10 20.42
CA ARG A 251 6.10 -7.15 21.27
C ARG A 251 4.64 -6.84 21.55
N VAL A 252 3.76 -7.81 21.33
CA VAL A 252 2.39 -7.76 21.82
C VAL A 252 2.39 -8.24 23.27
N THR A 253 2.05 -7.37 24.21
CA THR A 253 2.03 -7.68 25.64
C THR A 253 0.85 -8.58 26.01
N PRO A 254 0.88 -9.31 27.15
CA PRO A 254 -0.23 -10.19 27.55
C PRO A 254 -1.59 -9.48 27.68
N SER A 255 -1.60 -8.20 28.07
CA SER A 255 -2.81 -7.37 28.11
C SER A 255 -3.35 -6.99 26.71
N GLY A 256 -2.53 -7.04 25.66
CA GLY A 256 -2.88 -6.57 24.32
C GLY A 256 -2.43 -5.13 24.00
N ASP A 257 -1.54 -4.56 24.83
CA ASP A 257 -0.79 -3.35 24.46
C ASP A 257 0.42 -3.71 23.59
N LEU A 258 0.98 -2.75 22.87
CA LEU A 258 2.15 -2.95 22.02
C LEU A 258 3.38 -2.27 22.64
N LYS A 259 4.56 -2.89 22.50
CA LYS A 259 5.82 -2.28 22.91
C LYS A 259 6.92 -2.58 21.90
N THR A 260 7.44 -1.52 21.28
CA THR A 260 8.67 -1.61 20.47
C THR A 260 9.82 -2.08 21.37
N ALA A 261 10.48 -3.18 20.98
CA ALA A 261 11.68 -3.69 21.64
C ALA A 261 12.95 -3.03 21.09
N GLY A 262 12.98 -2.76 19.78
CA GLY A 262 14.06 -2.06 19.10
C GLY A 262 14.08 -2.31 17.59
N ARG A 263 15.03 -1.67 16.91
CA ARG A 263 15.46 -2.00 15.54
C ARG A 263 16.09 -3.39 15.56
N TYR A 264 15.81 -4.25 14.57
CA TYR A 264 16.22 -5.65 14.57
C TYR A 264 17.04 -6.01 13.32
N ASP A 265 18.28 -6.40 13.55
CA ASP A 265 19.31 -6.77 12.56
C ASP A 265 19.44 -8.29 12.39
N PHE A 266 18.45 -9.07 12.86
CA PHE A 266 18.51 -10.54 12.91
C PHE A 266 19.74 -11.06 13.65
N ASP A 267 20.05 -10.45 14.80
CA ASP A 267 21.15 -10.86 15.67
C ASP A 267 22.51 -10.67 14.93
N GLU A 268 22.72 -9.42 14.48
CA GLU A 268 23.86 -8.91 13.69
C GLU A 268 24.01 -9.48 12.25
N GLN A 269 23.07 -10.28 11.75
CA GLN A 269 23.16 -10.92 10.42
C GLN A 269 22.71 -10.03 9.24
N LEU A 270 21.97 -8.96 9.48
CA LEU A 270 21.42 -8.06 8.46
C LEU A 270 21.92 -6.62 8.65
N ASP A 271 22.78 -6.18 7.73
CA ASP A 271 23.44 -4.86 7.71
C ASP A 271 22.78 -3.87 6.73
N THR A 272 21.88 -4.33 5.87
CA THR A 272 21.13 -3.54 4.88
C THR A 272 19.64 -3.48 5.20
N SER A 273 18.92 -2.51 4.64
CA SER A 273 17.45 -2.55 4.60
C SER A 273 16.93 -3.81 3.89
N MET A 274 15.65 -4.11 4.04
CA MET A 274 14.96 -5.17 3.31
C MET A 274 13.57 -4.69 2.88
N ILE A 275 13.06 -5.20 1.75
CA ILE A 275 11.76 -4.78 1.22
C ILE A 275 10.62 -5.08 2.21
N ALA A 276 9.54 -4.29 2.17
CA ALA A 276 8.42 -4.41 3.08
C ALA A 276 7.63 -5.73 2.97
N HIS A 277 7.82 -6.49 1.87
CA HIS A 277 7.08 -7.71 1.55
C HIS A 277 7.96 -8.98 1.51
N PRO A 278 8.59 -9.39 2.63
CA PRO A 278 9.20 -10.71 2.72
C PRO A 278 8.13 -11.81 2.65
N LYS A 279 8.45 -12.94 2.02
CA LYS A 279 7.52 -14.06 1.80
C LYS A 279 7.94 -15.25 2.66
N LEU A 280 7.05 -15.70 3.54
CA LEU A 280 7.26 -16.84 4.45
C LEU A 280 6.71 -18.12 3.82
N ASP A 281 7.55 -19.10 3.49
CA ASP A 281 7.09 -20.37 2.91
C ASP A 281 6.36 -21.21 3.98
N PRO A 282 5.05 -21.51 3.83
CA PRO A 282 4.26 -22.21 4.84
C PRO A 282 4.67 -23.67 5.06
N VAL A 283 5.51 -24.25 4.19
CA VAL A 283 6.01 -25.63 4.32
C VAL A 283 7.37 -25.70 5.02
N THR A 284 8.32 -24.82 4.67
CA THR A 284 9.66 -24.83 5.27
C THR A 284 9.79 -23.92 6.51
N GLY A 285 8.91 -22.92 6.63
CA GLY A 285 9.01 -21.87 7.66
C GLY A 285 10.13 -20.87 7.39
N GLU A 286 10.75 -20.90 6.22
CA GLU A 286 11.80 -19.96 5.82
C GLU A 286 11.22 -18.65 5.29
N MET A 287 11.85 -17.53 5.64
CA MET A 287 11.46 -16.21 5.17
C MET A 287 12.42 -15.74 4.07
N PHE A 288 11.88 -15.52 2.89
CA PHE A 288 12.57 -15.05 1.69
C PHE A 288 12.40 -13.54 1.55
N SER A 289 13.46 -12.81 1.16
CA SER A 289 13.38 -11.35 0.98
C SER A 289 14.41 -10.82 -0.02
N LEU A 290 14.20 -9.57 -0.42
CA LEU A 290 15.10 -8.79 -1.26
C LEU A 290 15.58 -7.53 -0.51
N SER A 291 16.67 -6.95 -0.99
CA SER A 291 17.18 -5.65 -0.56
C SER A 291 17.70 -4.90 -1.78
N TYR A 292 17.32 -3.63 -1.96
CA TYR A 292 17.79 -2.81 -3.08
C TYR A 292 18.60 -1.59 -2.61
N ASP A 293 19.67 -1.27 -3.35
CA ASP A 293 20.52 -0.09 -3.14
C ASP A 293 20.39 0.83 -4.35
N VAL A 294 19.98 2.08 -4.12
CA VAL A 294 19.74 3.08 -5.17
C VAL A 294 21.01 3.83 -5.61
N THR A 295 22.15 3.53 -4.97
CA THR A 295 23.42 4.27 -5.08
C THR A 295 24.60 3.41 -5.51
N ARG A 296 24.65 2.12 -5.13
CA ARG A 296 25.81 1.24 -5.33
C ARG A 296 25.40 -0.12 -5.90
N LYS A 297 26.29 -0.72 -6.71
CA LYS A 297 26.13 -2.11 -7.16
C LYS A 297 26.62 -3.10 -6.09
N PRO A 298 26.00 -4.29 -5.95
CA PRO A 298 24.81 -4.74 -6.69
C PRO A 298 23.53 -3.99 -6.23
N TYR A 299 22.76 -3.48 -7.20
CA TYR A 299 21.55 -2.68 -6.90
C TYR A 299 20.42 -3.50 -6.29
N LEU A 300 20.49 -4.83 -6.37
CA LEU A 300 19.53 -5.76 -5.79
C LEU A 300 20.27 -6.97 -5.23
N LYS A 301 19.91 -7.37 -4.01
CA LYS A 301 20.32 -8.59 -3.32
C LYS A 301 19.08 -9.45 -3.07
N TYR A 302 19.27 -10.77 -3.08
CA TYR A 302 18.33 -11.77 -2.60
C TYR A 302 18.94 -12.50 -1.38
N PHE A 303 18.15 -12.79 -0.36
CA PHE A 303 18.54 -13.67 0.75
C PHE A 303 17.32 -14.33 1.40
N ARG A 304 17.58 -15.34 2.24
CA ARG A 304 16.57 -16.00 3.07
C ARG A 304 17.05 -16.12 4.51
N PHE A 305 16.11 -16.21 5.44
CA PHE A 305 16.34 -16.66 6.80
C PHE A 305 15.73 -18.06 6.96
N SER A 306 16.49 -18.99 7.55
CA SER A 306 15.94 -20.25 8.04
C SER A 306 14.89 -19.96 9.13
N ARG A 307 13.92 -20.85 9.30
CA ARG A 307 12.85 -20.72 10.33
C ARG A 307 13.37 -20.32 11.71
N ASP A 308 14.54 -20.82 12.07
CA ASP A 308 15.16 -20.65 13.39
C ASP A 308 16.05 -19.38 13.48
N GLY A 309 16.08 -18.55 12.41
CA GLY A 309 16.67 -17.21 12.38
C GLY A 309 18.00 -17.05 11.65
N ALA A 310 18.65 -18.13 11.19
CA ALA A 310 19.96 -18.03 10.53
C ALA A 310 19.82 -17.57 9.07
N LYS A 311 20.53 -16.51 8.69
CA LYS A 311 20.53 -15.91 7.35
C LYS A 311 21.38 -16.72 6.36
N SER A 312 20.98 -16.74 5.09
CA SER A 312 21.82 -17.17 3.98
C SER A 312 22.95 -16.17 3.70
N LYS A 313 23.87 -16.53 2.80
CA LYS A 313 24.65 -15.51 2.10
C LYS A 313 23.73 -14.63 1.25
N ASP A 314 24.17 -13.40 1.00
CA ASP A 314 23.53 -12.53 0.01
C ASP A 314 23.83 -13.03 -1.41
N VAL A 315 22.79 -13.17 -2.22
CA VAL A 315 22.88 -13.46 -3.65
C VAL A 315 22.72 -12.15 -4.40
N ALA A 316 23.76 -11.72 -5.12
CA ALA A 316 23.72 -10.52 -5.94
C ALA A 316 22.89 -10.75 -7.21
N ILE A 317 21.95 -9.84 -7.50
CA ILE A 317 21.10 -9.87 -8.70
C ILE A 317 21.51 -8.72 -9.62
N GLU A 318 21.94 -9.02 -10.84
CA GLU A 318 22.46 -8.02 -11.77
C GLU A 318 21.35 -7.22 -12.46
N LEU A 319 21.13 -6.00 -11.98
CA LEU A 319 20.32 -4.98 -12.64
C LEU A 319 21.19 -3.97 -13.41
N GLU A 320 20.70 -3.53 -14.55
CA GLU A 320 21.28 -2.43 -15.35
C GLU A 320 21.19 -1.10 -14.59
N LYS A 321 20.01 -0.83 -14.00
CA LYS A 321 19.61 0.40 -13.33
C LYS A 321 19.03 0.06 -11.94
N PRO A 322 19.16 0.94 -10.92
CA PRO A 322 18.47 0.77 -9.66
C PRO A 322 16.95 0.88 -9.90
N THR A 323 16.23 -0.19 -9.64
CA THR A 323 14.80 -0.35 -9.97
C THR A 323 13.99 -0.40 -8.69
N VAL A 324 12.78 0.16 -8.67
CA VAL A 324 11.88 0.02 -7.52
C VAL A 324 11.36 -1.41 -7.50
N VAL A 325 11.68 -2.16 -6.44
CA VAL A 325 11.23 -3.55 -6.23
C VAL A 325 10.55 -3.62 -4.87
N HIS A 326 9.32 -3.12 -4.81
CA HIS A 326 8.51 -3.07 -3.57
C HIS A 326 8.08 -4.47 -3.10
N ASP A 327 7.67 -5.30 -4.05
CA ASP A 327 7.23 -6.67 -3.82
C ASP A 327 7.86 -7.64 -4.83
N PHE A 328 7.83 -8.93 -4.49
CA PHE A 328 8.28 -10.04 -5.32
C PHE A 328 7.35 -11.26 -5.08
N ALA A 329 7.64 -12.41 -5.68
CA ALA A 329 6.94 -13.65 -5.33
C ALA A 329 7.90 -14.82 -5.13
N ILE A 330 7.39 -15.88 -4.52
CA ILE A 330 8.05 -17.18 -4.41
C ILE A 330 7.18 -18.24 -5.08
N THR A 331 7.77 -19.37 -5.45
CA THR A 331 7.08 -20.62 -5.78
C THR A 331 7.59 -21.74 -4.85
N GLU A 332 7.30 -23.00 -5.15
CA GLU A 332 7.87 -24.12 -4.40
C GLU A 332 9.40 -24.19 -4.54
N ASN A 333 9.94 -23.92 -5.73
CA ASN A 333 11.38 -24.04 -6.03
C ASN A 333 12.09 -22.71 -6.35
N PHE A 334 11.36 -21.65 -6.75
CA PHE A 334 11.95 -20.42 -7.29
C PHE A 334 11.60 -19.17 -6.47
N VAL A 335 12.42 -18.13 -6.63
CA VAL A 335 12.02 -16.75 -6.39
C VAL A 335 11.76 -16.03 -7.71
N VAL A 336 10.78 -15.13 -7.69
CA VAL A 336 10.22 -14.44 -8.85
C VAL A 336 10.40 -12.94 -8.65
N ILE A 337 11.41 -12.39 -9.32
CA ILE A 337 11.91 -11.03 -9.10
C ILE A 337 11.41 -10.10 -10.22
N PRO A 338 10.52 -9.13 -9.94
CA PRO A 338 10.10 -8.16 -10.94
C PRO A 338 11.16 -7.07 -11.17
N ASP A 339 11.62 -6.94 -12.41
CA ASP A 339 12.50 -5.84 -12.86
C ASP A 339 11.72 -4.94 -13.84
N GLN A 340 11.01 -3.97 -13.27
CA GLN A 340 9.95 -3.19 -13.94
C GLN A 340 10.39 -1.76 -14.31
N GLN A 341 9.49 -1.00 -14.94
CA GLN A 341 9.80 0.29 -15.56
C GLN A 341 10.01 1.49 -14.63
N VAL A 342 9.65 1.41 -13.34
CA VAL A 342 9.88 2.50 -12.37
C VAL A 342 11.28 2.35 -11.75
N VAL A 343 12.14 3.34 -11.96
CA VAL A 343 13.57 3.30 -11.63
C VAL A 343 14.03 4.56 -10.92
N PHE A 344 15.10 4.44 -10.12
CA PHE A 344 15.74 5.58 -9.49
C PHE A 344 16.73 6.27 -10.46
N LYS A 345 16.62 7.59 -10.56
CA LYS A 345 17.50 8.45 -11.36
C LYS A 345 17.86 9.72 -10.57
N LEU A 346 18.78 9.58 -9.62
CA LEU A 346 19.20 10.67 -8.72
C LEU A 346 19.68 11.94 -9.45
N ALA A 347 20.16 11.81 -10.69
CA ALA A 347 20.56 12.95 -11.54
C ALA A 347 19.37 13.87 -11.92
N GLU A 348 18.14 13.38 -11.94
CA GLU A 348 16.94 14.17 -12.27
C GLU A 348 16.68 15.25 -11.21
N MET A 349 17.05 15.02 -9.94
CA MET A 349 16.98 16.03 -8.89
C MET A 349 17.84 17.27 -9.22
N ILE A 350 18.97 17.07 -9.92
CA ILE A 350 19.86 18.14 -10.39
C ILE A 350 19.22 18.92 -11.54
N MET A 351 18.28 18.31 -12.28
CA MET A 351 17.47 18.94 -13.32
C MET A 351 16.10 19.43 -12.81
N GLY A 352 15.85 19.35 -11.49
CA GLY A 352 14.61 19.81 -10.85
C GLY A 352 13.48 18.76 -10.78
N GLY A 353 13.68 17.55 -11.28
CA GLY A 353 12.68 16.47 -11.33
C GLY A 353 12.65 15.54 -10.11
N SER A 354 11.80 14.51 -10.18
CA SER A 354 11.75 13.43 -9.20
C SER A 354 12.94 12.47 -9.34
N PRO A 355 13.51 11.95 -8.25
CA PRO A 355 14.43 10.83 -8.32
C PRO A 355 13.75 9.51 -8.74
N VAL A 356 12.41 9.41 -8.72
CA VAL A 356 11.64 8.20 -9.11
C VAL A 356 11.01 8.43 -10.48
N VAL A 357 11.37 7.60 -11.47
CA VAL A 357 11.05 7.85 -12.88
C VAL A 357 10.47 6.62 -13.57
N TYR A 358 9.37 6.81 -14.30
CA TYR A 358 8.87 5.86 -15.29
C TYR A 358 9.76 5.87 -16.54
N ASP A 359 10.71 4.92 -16.62
CA ASP A 359 11.55 4.75 -17.81
C ASP A 359 10.83 3.93 -18.88
N LYS A 360 10.01 4.62 -19.69
CA LYS A 360 9.26 4.06 -20.83
C LYS A 360 10.13 3.35 -21.90
N LYS A 361 11.47 3.42 -21.81
CA LYS A 361 12.40 2.67 -22.69
C LYS A 361 12.88 1.36 -22.07
N LYS A 362 12.70 1.15 -20.77
CA LYS A 362 12.94 -0.14 -20.11
C LYS A 362 11.81 -1.09 -20.49
N VAL A 363 12.13 -2.34 -20.79
CA VAL A 363 11.14 -3.41 -20.93
C VAL A 363 11.01 -4.07 -19.56
N SER A 364 9.79 -4.16 -19.03
CA SER A 364 9.53 -4.92 -17.81
C SER A 364 9.79 -6.41 -18.02
N ARG A 365 10.37 -7.07 -17.04
CA ARG A 365 10.72 -8.49 -17.10
C ARG A 365 10.71 -9.11 -15.70
N PHE A 366 10.56 -10.43 -15.64
CA PHE A 366 10.59 -11.20 -14.40
C PHE A 366 11.79 -12.14 -14.42
N GLY A 367 12.59 -12.11 -13.35
CA GLY A 367 13.75 -12.97 -13.14
C GLY A 367 13.38 -14.17 -12.28
N ILE A 368 13.66 -15.37 -12.78
CA ILE A 368 13.32 -16.64 -12.12
C ILE A 368 14.63 -17.33 -11.72
N LEU A 369 14.87 -17.43 -10.41
CA LEU A 369 16.10 -17.98 -9.79
C LEU A 369 15.71 -19.09 -8.81
N ASN A 370 16.48 -20.18 -8.66
CA ASN A 370 16.13 -21.19 -7.66
C ASN A 370 16.35 -20.60 -6.26
N LYS A 371 15.41 -20.84 -5.34
CA LYS A 371 15.46 -20.23 -4.00
C LYS A 371 16.63 -20.71 -3.13
N TYR A 372 17.38 -21.71 -3.58
CA TYR A 372 18.60 -22.20 -2.94
C TYR A 372 19.89 -22.03 -3.77
N ASP A 373 19.86 -21.30 -4.89
CA ASP A 373 21.07 -20.97 -5.67
C ASP A 373 22.08 -20.17 -4.83
N SER A 374 23.38 -20.40 -5.07
CA SER A 374 24.48 -19.75 -4.34
C SER A 374 24.81 -18.33 -4.81
N ASP A 375 24.37 -17.99 -6.01
CA ASP A 375 24.70 -16.77 -6.73
C ASP A 375 23.65 -16.51 -7.84
N GLY A 376 23.67 -15.32 -8.44
CA GLY A 376 22.65 -14.90 -9.40
C GLY A 376 22.79 -15.49 -10.80
N SER A 377 23.80 -16.31 -11.10
CA SER A 377 24.08 -16.75 -12.49
C SER A 377 23.02 -17.69 -13.07
N GLY A 378 22.26 -18.37 -12.21
CA GLY A 378 21.13 -19.22 -12.60
C GLY A 378 19.87 -18.49 -13.06
N ILE A 379 19.82 -17.15 -12.92
CA ILE A 379 18.58 -16.38 -13.14
C ILE A 379 18.12 -16.38 -14.60
N LYS A 380 16.86 -16.77 -14.82
CA LYS A 380 16.18 -16.71 -16.13
C LYS A 380 15.30 -15.47 -16.21
N TRP A 381 15.71 -14.49 -17.00
CA TRP A 381 14.88 -13.33 -17.31
C TRP A 381 13.87 -13.64 -18.41
N VAL A 382 12.60 -13.33 -18.17
CA VAL A 382 11.50 -13.44 -19.14
C VAL A 382 10.85 -12.07 -19.29
N GLU A 383 10.82 -11.53 -20.51
CA GLU A 383 10.24 -10.21 -20.78
C GLU A 383 8.70 -10.24 -20.73
N VAL A 384 8.11 -9.21 -20.14
CA VAL A 384 6.66 -8.98 -20.01
C VAL A 384 6.39 -7.49 -20.28
N PRO A 385 6.23 -7.08 -21.55
CA PRO A 385 6.05 -5.67 -21.90
C PRO A 385 4.79 -5.05 -21.27
N ASP A 386 4.82 -3.72 -21.11
CA ASP A 386 3.73 -2.89 -20.59
C ASP A 386 3.10 -3.38 -19.27
N CYS A 387 3.95 -3.95 -18.41
CA CYS A 387 3.58 -4.57 -17.15
C CYS A 387 4.29 -3.88 -15.97
N PHE A 388 3.53 -3.24 -15.09
CA PHE A 388 3.98 -2.81 -13.78
C PHE A 388 3.03 -3.36 -12.72
N CYS A 389 3.56 -4.03 -11.71
CA CYS A 389 2.82 -4.55 -10.55
C CYS A 389 3.48 -4.02 -9.29
N PHE A 390 2.72 -3.29 -8.48
CA PHE A 390 3.18 -2.85 -7.16
C PHE A 390 3.20 -4.00 -6.15
N HIS A 391 2.20 -4.87 -6.22
CA HIS A 391 2.07 -6.08 -5.40
C HIS A 391 1.88 -7.36 -6.24
N LEU A 392 2.43 -8.46 -5.73
CA LEU A 392 2.33 -9.82 -6.29
C LEU A 392 1.70 -10.77 -5.25
N TRP A 393 0.45 -11.13 -5.50
CA TRP A 393 -0.42 -11.86 -4.58
C TRP A 393 0.04 -13.30 -4.33
N ASN A 394 0.44 -14.01 -5.40
CA ASN A 394 1.02 -15.35 -5.31
C ASN A 394 1.74 -15.73 -6.62
N ALA A 395 2.56 -16.79 -6.58
CA ALA A 395 3.05 -17.47 -7.77
C ALA A 395 3.14 -18.98 -7.54
N TRP A 396 3.13 -19.78 -8.61
CA TRP A 396 3.32 -21.23 -8.57
C TRP A 396 3.93 -21.77 -9.87
N GLU A 397 4.37 -23.02 -9.83
CA GLU A 397 4.86 -23.76 -11.00
C GLU A 397 3.77 -24.63 -11.62
N GLU A 398 3.69 -24.67 -12.95
CA GLU A 398 2.92 -25.66 -13.70
C GLU A 398 3.91 -26.53 -14.48
N SER A 399 4.21 -27.70 -13.91
CA SER A 399 5.28 -28.61 -14.34
C SER A 399 5.07 -29.15 -15.77
N GLU A 400 3.81 -29.35 -16.12
CA GLU A 400 3.28 -29.90 -17.36
C GLU A 400 3.61 -28.99 -18.55
N THR A 401 3.39 -27.69 -18.40
CA THR A 401 3.79 -26.66 -19.38
C THR A 401 5.26 -26.29 -19.23
N GLY A 402 5.79 -26.29 -18.01
CA GLY A 402 7.10 -25.71 -17.65
C GLY A 402 7.03 -24.19 -17.48
N GLU A 403 5.93 -23.71 -16.93
CA GLU A 403 5.65 -22.30 -16.70
C GLU A 403 5.67 -21.97 -15.22
N VAL A 404 6.12 -20.76 -14.88
CA VAL A 404 5.77 -20.11 -13.62
C VAL A 404 4.58 -19.22 -13.88
N VAL A 405 3.50 -19.41 -13.12
CA VAL A 405 2.31 -18.56 -13.12
C VAL A 405 2.46 -17.56 -11.97
N VAL A 406 2.26 -16.28 -12.25
CA VAL A 406 2.33 -15.17 -11.30
C VAL A 406 0.99 -14.45 -11.32
N ILE A 407 0.44 -14.19 -10.13
CA ILE A 407 -0.82 -13.48 -9.92
C ILE A 407 -0.50 -12.16 -9.25
N GLY A 408 -0.83 -11.05 -9.91
CA GLY A 408 -0.52 -9.71 -9.42
C GLY A 408 -1.45 -8.66 -10.01
N SER A 409 -1.55 -7.51 -9.35
CA SER A 409 -2.35 -6.39 -9.86
C SER A 409 -1.47 -5.50 -10.71
N CYS A 410 -1.84 -5.36 -11.99
CA CYS A 410 -1.08 -4.61 -12.97
C CYS A 410 -1.61 -3.18 -13.09
N MET A 411 -0.83 -2.19 -12.68
CA MET A 411 -1.21 -0.78 -12.73
C MET A 411 -0.94 -0.15 -14.09
N THR A 412 -1.75 0.83 -14.47
CA THR A 412 -1.54 1.69 -15.63
C THR A 412 -2.18 3.07 -15.37
N PRO A 413 -1.46 4.18 -15.57
CA PRO A 413 0.00 4.28 -15.76
C PRO A 413 0.82 3.73 -14.59
N ALA A 414 2.07 3.34 -14.87
CA ALA A 414 2.94 2.65 -13.91
C ALA A 414 3.40 3.51 -12.73
N ASP A 415 3.42 4.83 -12.88
CA ASP A 415 3.93 5.79 -11.90
C ASP A 415 2.85 6.60 -11.17
N SER A 416 1.56 6.29 -11.37
CA SER A 416 0.44 7.02 -10.74
C SER A 416 0.32 6.87 -9.21
N ILE A 417 1.18 6.04 -8.58
CA ILE A 417 1.40 6.06 -7.13
C ILE A 417 2.25 7.28 -6.73
N PHE A 418 3.27 7.62 -7.52
CA PHE A 418 4.31 8.58 -7.15
C PHE A 418 4.12 9.96 -7.80
N ASN A 419 3.63 9.99 -9.04
CA ASN A 419 3.51 11.19 -9.87
C ASN A 419 2.05 11.57 -10.11
N GLU A 420 1.76 12.87 -10.19
CA GLU A 420 0.45 13.34 -10.66
C GLU A 420 0.21 12.88 -12.10
N CYS A 421 -0.92 12.22 -12.34
CA CYS A 421 -1.37 11.86 -13.68
C CYS A 421 -2.78 12.40 -13.96
N ASN A 422 -3.01 12.86 -15.19
CA ASN A 422 -4.34 13.26 -15.67
C ASN A 422 -5.19 12.06 -16.12
N GLU A 423 -4.56 10.90 -16.32
CA GLU A 423 -5.25 9.63 -16.60
C GLU A 423 -5.71 9.01 -15.27
N LYS A 424 -6.85 8.31 -15.29
CA LYS A 424 -7.27 7.53 -14.12
C LYS A 424 -6.37 6.32 -13.98
N LEU A 425 -5.73 6.17 -12.82
CA LEU A 425 -5.10 4.92 -12.42
C LEU A 425 -6.10 3.76 -12.57
N ARG A 426 -5.68 2.73 -13.28
CA ARG A 426 -6.35 1.43 -13.36
C ARG A 426 -5.38 0.36 -12.86
N SER A 427 -5.77 -0.43 -11.86
CA SER A 427 -5.04 -1.64 -11.47
C SER A 427 -5.85 -2.90 -11.73
N VAL A 428 -5.31 -3.76 -12.60
CA VAL A 428 -6.01 -4.91 -13.19
C VAL A 428 -5.38 -6.20 -12.66
N LEU A 429 -6.14 -6.95 -11.86
CA LEU A 429 -5.77 -8.30 -11.44
C LEU A 429 -5.50 -9.17 -12.68
N SER A 430 -4.25 -9.62 -12.81
CA SER A 430 -3.73 -10.28 -14.00
C SER A 430 -3.06 -11.62 -13.66
N GLU A 431 -3.23 -12.60 -14.57
CA GLU A 431 -2.40 -13.80 -14.62
C GLU A 431 -1.27 -13.53 -15.62
N ILE A 432 -0.03 -13.71 -15.18
CA ILE A 432 1.19 -13.62 -15.98
C ILE A 432 1.81 -15.02 -16.01
N ARG A 433 2.05 -15.57 -17.20
CA ARG A 433 2.70 -16.88 -17.39
C ARG A 433 4.08 -16.69 -17.96
N LEU A 434 5.08 -17.35 -17.38
CA LEU A 434 6.50 -17.20 -17.68
C LEU A 434 7.08 -18.55 -18.09
N ASN A 435 7.30 -18.76 -19.39
CA ASN A 435 7.63 -20.08 -19.94
C ASN A 435 9.14 -20.32 -19.97
N LEU A 436 9.65 -21.06 -18.98
CA LEU A 436 11.09 -21.23 -18.70
C LEU A 436 11.85 -22.07 -19.75
N LYS A 437 11.12 -22.64 -20.71
CA LYS A 437 11.64 -23.44 -21.84
C LYS A 437 11.79 -22.59 -23.12
N THR A 438 10.95 -21.57 -23.30
CA THR A 438 10.90 -20.75 -24.53
C THR A 438 11.32 -19.29 -24.34
N GLY A 439 11.44 -18.82 -23.09
CA GLY A 439 11.76 -17.42 -22.78
C GLY A 439 10.62 -16.44 -23.07
N LYS A 440 9.42 -16.95 -23.37
CA LYS A 440 8.23 -16.13 -23.68
C LYS A 440 7.33 -15.98 -22.46
N SER A 441 6.54 -14.92 -22.46
CA SER A 441 5.45 -14.71 -21.52
C SER A 441 4.10 -14.64 -22.21
N THR A 442 3.03 -14.79 -21.41
CA THR A 442 1.70 -14.26 -21.72
C THR A 442 1.16 -13.53 -20.50
N ARG A 443 0.24 -12.58 -20.72
CA ARG A 443 -0.48 -11.86 -19.66
C ARG A 443 -1.94 -11.73 -20.05
N ARG A 444 -2.85 -12.02 -19.12
CA ARG A 444 -4.30 -11.80 -19.26
C ARG A 444 -4.85 -11.12 -18.02
N ALA A 445 -5.92 -10.34 -18.18
CA ALA A 445 -6.78 -10.00 -17.06
C ALA A 445 -7.49 -11.28 -16.56
N ILE A 446 -7.72 -11.39 -15.26
CA ILE A 446 -8.46 -12.52 -14.67
C ILE A 446 -9.98 -12.26 -14.73
N ILE A 447 -10.40 -11.02 -14.50
CA ILE A 447 -11.80 -10.60 -14.47
C ILE A 447 -12.21 -10.04 -15.85
N SER A 448 -13.46 -10.24 -16.25
CA SER A 448 -14.01 -9.67 -17.50
C SER A 448 -14.16 -8.15 -17.41
N SER A 449 -14.04 -7.46 -18.55
CA SER A 449 -14.18 -6.00 -18.63
C SER A 449 -15.55 -5.46 -18.22
N GLU A 450 -16.56 -6.31 -18.12
CA GLU A 450 -17.90 -5.98 -17.64
C GLU A 450 -17.98 -5.93 -16.09
N ASN A 451 -17.08 -6.63 -15.40
CA ASN A 451 -16.99 -6.71 -13.95
C ASN A 451 -15.79 -5.96 -13.36
N ASP A 452 -15.02 -5.28 -14.22
CA ASP A 452 -13.77 -4.56 -13.92
C ASP A 452 -13.93 -3.59 -12.74
N VAL A 453 -13.02 -3.71 -11.78
CA VAL A 453 -12.91 -2.89 -10.57
C VAL A 453 -11.41 -2.79 -10.26
N ASN A 454 -10.95 -1.64 -9.77
CA ASN A 454 -9.60 -1.51 -9.26
C ASN A 454 -9.39 -2.46 -8.06
N LEU A 455 -8.61 -3.53 -8.25
CA LEU A 455 -8.30 -4.51 -7.20
C LEU A 455 -6.83 -4.39 -6.78
N GLU A 456 -6.62 -4.01 -5.53
CA GLU A 456 -5.30 -3.84 -4.91
C GLU A 456 -5.28 -4.38 -3.48
N ALA A 457 -4.15 -4.21 -2.79
CA ALA A 457 -3.96 -4.37 -1.34
C ALA A 457 -4.82 -5.49 -0.71
N GLY A 458 -4.36 -6.74 -0.84
CA GLY A 458 -5.04 -7.92 -0.33
C GLY A 458 -4.16 -9.17 -0.31
N MET A 459 -4.78 -10.35 -0.27
CA MET A 459 -4.03 -11.61 -0.13
C MET A 459 -4.77 -12.85 -0.62
N VAL A 460 -3.98 -13.90 -0.90
CA VAL A 460 -4.45 -15.29 -0.99
C VAL A 460 -4.41 -15.98 0.38
N ASN A 461 -4.89 -17.21 0.48
CA ASN A 461 -4.69 -18.04 1.67
C ASN A 461 -3.19 -18.29 1.91
N LYS A 462 -2.63 -17.72 3.00
CA LYS A 462 -1.19 -17.75 3.32
C LYS A 462 -0.61 -19.18 3.43
N ASN A 463 -1.44 -20.20 3.73
CA ASN A 463 -1.04 -21.60 3.77
C ASN A 463 -0.67 -22.18 2.39
N PHE A 464 -1.04 -21.50 1.30
CA PHE A 464 -0.78 -21.88 -0.08
C PHE A 464 0.21 -20.92 -0.78
N LEU A 465 0.93 -20.07 -0.03
CA LEU A 465 1.93 -19.18 -0.63
C LEU A 465 3.02 -19.99 -1.34
N GLY A 466 3.34 -19.57 -2.57
CA GLY A 466 4.25 -20.27 -3.48
C GLY A 466 3.65 -21.49 -4.20
N ARG A 467 2.36 -21.79 -3.97
CA ARG A 467 1.64 -22.96 -4.49
C ARG A 467 0.33 -22.54 -5.13
N LYS A 468 -0.27 -23.44 -5.90
CA LYS A 468 -1.43 -23.14 -6.74
C LYS A 468 -2.67 -22.81 -5.88
N THR A 469 -3.08 -21.55 -5.91
CA THR A 469 -4.27 -21.02 -5.22
C THR A 469 -5.42 -20.80 -6.19
N LYS A 470 -6.64 -21.04 -5.73
CA LYS A 470 -7.88 -20.73 -6.41
C LYS A 470 -8.43 -19.35 -6.04
N TYR A 471 -8.24 -18.87 -4.81
CA TYR A 471 -8.94 -17.69 -4.30
C TYR A 471 -8.01 -16.56 -3.85
N ALA A 472 -8.34 -15.34 -4.26
CA ALA A 472 -7.75 -14.10 -3.76
C ALA A 472 -8.81 -13.18 -3.17
N TYR A 473 -8.46 -12.46 -2.12
CA TYR A 473 -9.29 -11.45 -1.45
C TYR A 473 -8.60 -10.09 -1.55
N LEU A 474 -9.14 -9.19 -2.36
CA LEU A 474 -8.49 -7.93 -2.73
C LEU A 474 -9.39 -6.72 -2.42
N ALA A 475 -8.80 -5.62 -1.98
CA ALA A 475 -9.50 -4.36 -1.74
C ALA A 475 -10.05 -3.77 -3.05
N MET A 476 -11.32 -3.38 -3.05
CA MET A 476 -11.94 -2.64 -4.15
C MET A 476 -11.61 -1.14 -3.99
N ALA A 477 -10.52 -0.71 -4.62
CA ALA A 477 -9.95 0.63 -4.51
C ALA A 477 -10.71 1.68 -5.33
N GLU A 478 -12.02 1.75 -5.08
CA GLU A 478 -12.97 2.68 -5.70
C GLU A 478 -13.55 3.63 -4.64
N PRO A 479 -13.56 4.96 -4.87
CA PRO A 479 -12.66 5.69 -5.75
C PRO A 479 -11.25 5.75 -5.13
N TRP A 480 -10.22 5.41 -5.91
CA TRP A 480 -8.82 5.49 -5.45
C TRP A 480 -8.49 6.83 -4.78
N PRO A 481 -7.79 6.85 -3.62
CA PRO A 481 -7.23 5.71 -2.89
C PRO A 481 -8.17 5.07 -1.85
N LYS A 482 -9.45 5.48 -1.77
CA LYS A 482 -10.41 4.87 -0.82
C LYS A 482 -10.83 3.47 -1.26
N VAL A 483 -11.21 2.64 -0.28
CA VAL A 483 -11.63 1.24 -0.49
C VAL A 483 -13.09 1.06 -0.08
N LEU A 484 -14.01 0.89 -1.04
CA LEU A 484 -15.45 0.71 -0.81
C LEU A 484 -15.85 -0.67 -0.25
N GLY A 485 -14.93 -1.63 -0.26
CA GLY A 485 -15.20 -3.02 0.06
C GLY A 485 -14.04 -3.93 -0.35
N PHE A 486 -14.27 -5.23 -0.39
CA PHE A 486 -13.33 -6.20 -0.96
C PHE A 486 -14.03 -7.18 -1.90
N ALA A 487 -13.26 -7.80 -2.78
CA ALA A 487 -13.72 -8.81 -3.71
C ALA A 487 -13.00 -10.15 -3.45
N LYS A 488 -13.77 -11.23 -3.40
CA LYS A 488 -13.29 -12.61 -3.54
C LYS A 488 -13.29 -12.97 -5.02
N VAL A 489 -12.15 -13.38 -5.54
CA VAL A 489 -11.97 -13.74 -6.96
C VAL A 489 -11.55 -15.19 -7.09
N ASP A 490 -12.23 -15.95 -7.94
CA ASP A 490 -11.76 -17.24 -8.46
C ASP A 490 -10.75 -16.97 -9.59
N LEU A 491 -9.49 -17.31 -9.36
CA LEU A 491 -8.36 -16.99 -10.24
C LEU A 491 -8.39 -17.76 -11.57
N PHE A 492 -9.16 -18.84 -11.66
CA PHE A 492 -9.30 -19.65 -12.87
C PHE A 492 -10.52 -19.24 -13.70
N THR A 493 -11.67 -19.00 -13.07
CA THR A 493 -12.92 -18.67 -13.77
C THR A 493 -13.13 -17.16 -14.00
N GLY A 494 -12.49 -16.31 -13.18
CA GLY A 494 -12.77 -14.88 -13.12
C GLY A 494 -14.05 -14.52 -12.36
N GLU A 495 -14.76 -15.51 -11.78
CA GLU A 495 -15.94 -15.25 -10.95
C GLU A 495 -15.54 -14.36 -9.76
N THR A 496 -16.29 -13.27 -9.57
CA THR A 496 -15.96 -12.21 -8.61
C THR A 496 -17.16 -11.93 -7.72
N GLN A 497 -17.04 -12.26 -6.44
CA GLN A 497 -18.06 -11.98 -5.42
C GLN A 497 -17.62 -10.76 -4.60
N LYS A 498 -18.48 -9.75 -4.47
CA LYS A 498 -18.12 -8.42 -3.97
C LYS A 498 -18.82 -8.14 -2.64
N PHE A 499 -18.05 -7.82 -1.60
CA PHE A 499 -18.55 -7.37 -0.30
C PHE A 499 -18.32 -5.86 -0.16
N THR A 500 -19.37 -5.07 -0.01
CA THR A 500 -19.29 -3.61 0.16
C THR A 500 -19.56 -3.21 1.61
N TYR A 501 -18.80 -2.24 2.14
CA TYR A 501 -18.92 -1.84 3.55
C TYR A 501 -20.19 -1.02 3.86
N GLY A 502 -20.84 -0.46 2.84
CA GLY A 502 -22.07 0.34 2.92
C GLY A 502 -21.88 1.81 2.50
N ASP A 503 -22.98 2.56 2.42
CA ASP A 503 -22.97 3.94 1.94
C ASP A 503 -22.06 4.84 2.79
N SER A 504 -21.02 5.40 2.18
CA SER A 504 -19.98 6.23 2.85
C SER A 504 -19.15 5.50 3.91
N LYS A 505 -19.15 4.17 3.89
CA LYS A 505 -18.21 3.34 4.66
C LYS A 505 -17.06 2.89 3.76
N TYR A 506 -15.84 3.00 4.27
CA TYR A 506 -14.60 2.64 3.55
C TYR A 506 -13.62 1.94 4.48
N GLY A 507 -12.73 1.11 3.93
CA GLY A 507 -11.77 0.31 4.70
C GLY A 507 -10.35 0.34 4.14
N GLY A 508 -9.69 -0.81 4.14
CA GLY A 508 -8.35 -1.02 3.59
C GLY A 508 -8.15 -2.49 3.20
N GLU A 509 -6.93 -3.01 3.40
CA GLU A 509 -6.59 -4.41 3.13
C GLU A 509 -7.51 -5.40 3.89
N PRO A 510 -8.14 -6.37 3.19
CA PRO A 510 -8.87 -7.47 3.82
C PRO A 510 -7.91 -8.59 4.26
N LEU A 511 -7.80 -8.82 5.57
CA LEU A 511 -6.99 -9.92 6.12
C LEU A 511 -7.79 -11.23 6.08
N PHE A 512 -7.38 -12.18 5.23
CA PHE A 512 -7.87 -13.56 5.30
C PHE A 512 -7.19 -14.32 6.46
N LEU A 513 -8.00 -14.82 7.39
CA LEU A 513 -7.59 -15.72 8.46
C LEU A 513 -8.14 -17.13 8.16
N PRO A 514 -7.29 -18.13 7.85
CA PRO A 514 -7.74 -19.50 7.65
C PRO A 514 -8.36 -20.10 8.92
N SER A 515 -9.37 -20.96 8.72
CA SER A 515 -9.92 -21.81 9.77
C SER A 515 -8.84 -22.74 10.35
N SER A 516 -8.97 -23.06 11.64
CA SER A 516 -8.00 -23.90 12.37
C SER A 516 -8.01 -25.38 11.98
N LYS A 517 -8.96 -25.83 11.13
CA LYS A 517 -9.10 -27.24 10.75
C LYS A 517 -8.39 -27.56 9.43
N ARG A 518 -7.31 -28.37 9.51
CA ARG A 518 -6.44 -28.84 8.41
C ARG A 518 -7.12 -29.59 7.22
N LYS A 519 -8.44 -29.65 7.12
CA LYS A 519 -9.19 -30.41 6.10
C LYS A 519 -10.38 -29.66 5.51
N GLU A 520 -10.46 -28.35 5.71
CA GLU A 520 -11.50 -27.50 5.10
C GLU A 520 -10.99 -26.88 3.79
N ASP A 521 -11.88 -26.31 2.98
CA ASP A 521 -11.55 -25.79 1.65
C ASP A 521 -10.62 -24.57 1.73
N GLU A 522 -9.96 -24.21 0.61
CA GLU A 522 -9.03 -23.08 0.53
C GLU A 522 -9.63 -21.75 1.01
N ASP A 523 -10.93 -21.54 0.80
CA ASP A 523 -11.70 -20.36 1.22
C ASP A 523 -12.34 -20.47 2.62
N SER A 524 -12.04 -21.52 3.37
CA SER A 524 -12.61 -21.74 4.71
C SER A 524 -11.85 -20.96 5.78
N GLY A 525 -12.46 -19.86 6.22
CA GLY A 525 -11.91 -18.92 7.20
C GLY A 525 -12.81 -17.69 7.31
N SER A 526 -12.29 -16.62 7.92
CA SER A 526 -12.96 -15.32 7.98
C SER A 526 -12.06 -14.20 7.47
N ILE A 527 -12.67 -13.18 6.88
CA ILE A 527 -12.02 -11.91 6.52
C ILE A 527 -12.17 -10.94 7.69
N LEU A 528 -11.05 -10.32 8.07
CA LEU A 528 -10.96 -9.26 9.06
C LEU A 528 -10.66 -7.94 8.33
N ALA A 529 -11.58 -6.98 8.41
CA ALA A 529 -11.47 -5.70 7.71
C ALA A 529 -11.81 -4.51 8.62
N PHE A 530 -10.86 -3.59 8.81
CA PHE A 530 -11.15 -2.30 9.43
C PHE A 530 -12.02 -1.45 8.50
N VAL A 531 -13.08 -0.87 9.05
CA VAL A 531 -14.04 -0.01 8.34
C VAL A 531 -14.21 1.30 9.12
N HIS A 532 -14.34 2.39 8.38
CA HIS A 532 -14.63 3.73 8.89
C HIS A 532 -15.86 4.29 8.19
N ASP A 533 -16.73 4.95 8.95
CA ASP A 533 -17.96 5.57 8.48
C ASP A 533 -17.79 7.08 8.42
N GLU A 534 -17.72 7.65 7.21
CA GLU A 534 -17.48 9.09 7.02
C GLU A 534 -18.72 9.96 7.34
N LYS A 535 -19.87 9.37 7.70
CA LYS A 535 -21.05 10.09 8.20
C LYS A 535 -21.05 10.20 9.73
N THR A 536 -20.68 9.12 10.43
CA THR A 536 -20.69 9.07 11.91
C THR A 536 -19.32 9.35 12.53
N TRP A 537 -18.25 9.33 11.72
CA TRP A 537 -16.84 9.37 12.12
C TRP A 537 -16.40 8.23 13.06
N GLU A 538 -17.20 7.18 13.19
CA GLU A 538 -16.86 5.99 13.95
C GLU A 538 -16.02 4.99 13.13
N SER A 539 -15.36 4.06 13.81
CA SER A 539 -14.66 2.94 13.19
C SER A 539 -15.07 1.61 13.82
N GLU A 540 -15.05 0.57 13.01
CA GLU A 540 -15.44 -0.79 13.36
C GLU A 540 -14.49 -1.80 12.71
N LEU A 541 -14.42 -3.01 13.28
CA LEU A 541 -13.78 -4.16 12.64
C LEU A 541 -14.89 -5.13 12.23
N GLN A 542 -15.06 -5.32 10.93
CA GLN A 542 -16.01 -6.29 10.38
C GLN A 542 -15.33 -7.67 10.24
N ILE A 543 -16.09 -8.72 10.56
CA ILE A 543 -15.69 -10.13 10.48
C ILE A 543 -16.67 -10.82 9.54
N VAL A 544 -16.18 -11.22 8.37
CA VAL A 544 -17.01 -11.72 7.27
C VAL A 544 -16.61 -13.16 6.95
N ASN A 545 -17.57 -14.04 6.71
CA ASN A 545 -17.29 -15.42 6.33
C ASN A 545 -16.56 -15.45 4.97
N ALA A 546 -15.35 -15.98 4.90
CA ALA A 546 -14.54 -15.94 3.68
C ALA A 546 -15.09 -16.87 2.56
N LYS A 547 -16.00 -17.79 2.91
CA LYS A 547 -16.68 -18.67 1.96
C LYS A 547 -17.92 -18.03 1.34
N THR A 548 -18.85 -17.53 2.16
CA THR A 548 -20.16 -17.00 1.72
C THR A 548 -20.23 -15.48 1.55
N LEU A 549 -19.23 -14.74 2.05
CA LEU A 549 -19.24 -13.28 2.18
C LEU A 549 -20.36 -12.71 3.08
N GLU A 550 -20.92 -13.52 3.97
CA GLU A 550 -21.89 -13.07 4.97
C GLU A 550 -21.17 -12.44 6.19
N LEU A 551 -21.70 -11.32 6.71
CA LEU A 551 -21.16 -10.64 7.88
C LEU A 551 -21.51 -11.43 9.17
N GLU A 552 -20.50 -12.01 9.82
CA GLU A 552 -20.65 -12.87 11.01
C GLU A 552 -20.65 -12.04 12.31
N ALA A 553 -19.80 -11.01 12.38
CA ALA A 553 -19.73 -10.08 13.50
C ALA A 553 -19.15 -8.71 13.13
N THR A 554 -19.46 -7.70 13.96
CA THR A 554 -18.87 -6.36 13.91
C THR A 554 -18.43 -5.95 15.31
N VAL A 555 -17.16 -5.59 15.48
CA VAL A 555 -16.62 -5.03 16.73
C VAL A 555 -16.60 -3.50 16.62
N LYS A 556 -17.24 -2.79 17.55
CA LYS A 556 -17.18 -1.32 17.61
C LYS A 556 -15.88 -0.87 18.28
N LEU A 557 -15.08 -0.08 17.58
CA LEU A 557 -13.79 0.41 18.06
C LEU A 557 -13.98 1.69 18.90
N PRO A 558 -13.10 1.97 19.87
CA PRO A 558 -13.29 3.07 20.81
C PRO A 558 -12.86 4.43 20.28
N THR A 559 -12.13 4.46 19.18
CA THR A 559 -11.66 5.65 18.46
C THR A 559 -11.75 5.38 16.97
N ARG A 560 -11.64 6.46 16.18
CA ARG A 560 -11.32 6.38 14.76
C ARG A 560 -10.05 5.55 14.54
N VAL A 561 -10.07 4.71 13.52
CA VAL A 561 -8.89 4.05 12.94
C VAL A 561 -8.71 4.64 11.54
N PRO A 562 -7.58 5.32 11.26
CA PRO A 562 -7.30 5.86 9.93
C PRO A 562 -7.17 4.74 8.90
N TYR A 563 -7.18 5.12 7.62
CA TYR A 563 -6.69 4.24 6.56
C TYR A 563 -5.22 3.88 6.81
N GLY A 564 -4.74 2.79 6.24
CA GLY A 564 -3.40 2.26 6.50
C GLY A 564 -3.00 1.19 5.50
N PHE A 565 -1.84 0.58 5.74
CA PHE A 565 -1.22 -0.36 4.81
C PHE A 565 -1.42 -1.80 5.30
N HIS A 566 -0.41 -2.65 5.12
CA HIS A 566 -0.53 -4.09 5.29
C HIS A 566 -0.65 -4.54 6.76
N GLY A 567 -1.34 -5.66 6.95
CA GLY A 567 -1.60 -6.27 8.24
C GLY A 567 -1.39 -7.79 8.27
N THR A 568 -1.41 -8.33 9.48
CA THR A 568 -1.24 -9.75 9.74
C THR A 568 -2.01 -10.21 10.97
N PHE A 569 -2.18 -11.52 11.09
CA PHE A 569 -2.68 -12.18 12.30
C PHE A 569 -1.52 -12.87 13.01
N VAL A 570 -1.46 -12.76 14.33
CA VAL A 570 -0.55 -13.57 15.17
C VAL A 570 -1.45 -14.44 16.04
N THR A 571 -1.35 -15.77 15.95
CA THR A 571 -2.28 -16.67 16.64
C THR A 571 -2.00 -16.71 18.14
N ALA A 572 -2.97 -17.16 18.93
CA ALA A 572 -2.77 -17.40 20.37
C ALA A 572 -1.61 -18.37 20.68
N ASN A 573 -1.31 -19.31 19.76
CA ASN A 573 -0.17 -20.22 19.90
C ASN A 573 1.16 -19.50 19.66
N ASP A 574 1.24 -18.68 18.61
CA ASP A 574 2.46 -17.90 18.29
C ASP A 574 2.77 -16.89 19.41
N LEU A 575 1.74 -16.23 19.95
CA LEU A 575 1.86 -15.30 21.07
C LEU A 575 2.38 -15.98 22.35
N ALA A 576 2.18 -17.29 22.52
CA ALA A 576 2.68 -18.05 23.66
C ALA A 576 4.18 -18.40 23.56
N THR A 577 4.76 -18.40 22.34
CA THR A 577 6.20 -18.62 22.10
C THR A 577 6.96 -17.33 21.78
N GLN A 578 6.27 -16.18 21.70
CA GLN A 578 6.82 -14.86 21.40
C GLN A 578 8.03 -14.49 22.29
N ALA A 579 9.12 -14.08 21.63
CA ALA A 579 10.39 -13.65 22.26
C ALA A 579 10.28 -12.27 22.93
#